data_AF-A0A940J0C3-F1
#
_entry.id   AF-A0A940J0C3-F1
#
_cell.length_a   1.000
_cell.length_b   1.000
_cell.length_c   1.000
_cell.angle_alpha   90.00
_cell.angle_beta   90.00
_cell.angle_gamma   90.00
#
_symmetry.space_group_name_H-M   'P 1'
#
loop_
_entity.id
_entity.type
_entity.pdbx_description
1 polymer ?
#
loop_
_entity_poly.entity_id
_entity_poly.type
_entity_poly.pdbx_seq_one_letter_code
_entity_poly.pdbx_strand_id
1 'polypeptide(L)'
;MNQEQAIDLIQKGVHKGLNRHILFFSWIFLALLAFQFGYNFFGFGMNSTDGPNQRSNMVVRVDHQTGCQYLESARGGLTPRVDIKGNHLGCTQSMAAEVSGFGGVQTTN
;
A
#
# COMPACT_ATOMS: atom_id res chain seq x y z
N MET A 1 -7.46 16.37 60.89
CA MET A 1 -7.30 15.46 59.74
C MET A 1 -5.98 14.75 59.91
N ASN A 2 -5.99 13.42 60.01
CA ASN A 2 -4.78 12.65 60.32
C ASN A 2 -3.97 12.42 59.04
N GLN A 3 -2.64 12.26 59.15
CA GLN A 3 -1.76 12.09 57.98
C GLN A 3 -2.19 10.93 57.08
N GLU A 4 -2.70 9.83 57.65
CA GLU A 4 -3.19 8.68 56.89
C GLU A 4 -4.39 9.02 55.99
N GLN A 5 -5.32 9.85 56.48
CA GLN A 5 -6.50 10.27 55.70
C GLN A 5 -6.10 11.16 54.52
N ALA A 6 -5.07 12.00 54.71
CA ALA A 6 -4.57 12.85 53.63
C ALA A 6 -3.90 12.04 52.51
N ILE A 7 -3.12 11.01 52.86
CA ILE A 7 -2.46 10.12 51.89
C ILE A 7 -3.48 9.32 51.08
N ASP A 8 -4.49 8.76 51.73
CA ASP A 8 -5.56 7.98 51.07
C ASP A 8 -6.37 8.84 50.08
N LEU A 9 -6.69 10.09 50.45
CA LEU A 9 -7.37 11.05 49.56
C LEU A 9 -6.55 11.37 48.30
N ILE A 10 -5.24 11.58 48.45
CA ILE A 10 -4.34 11.85 47.33
C ILE A 10 -4.25 10.62 46.41
N GLN A 11 -4.06 9.42 46.98
CA GLN A 11 -3.97 8.19 46.19
C GLN A 11 -5.25 7.91 45.41
N LYS A 12 -6.43 8.08 46.01
CA LYS A 12 -7.72 7.91 45.32
C LYS A 12 -7.91 8.92 44.19
N GLY A 13 -7.51 10.18 44.40
CA GLY A 13 -7.54 11.22 43.38
C GLY A 13 -6.65 10.87 42.18
N VAL A 14 -5.40 10.48 42.45
CA VAL A 14 -4.43 10.07 41.42
C VAL A 14 -4.91 8.84 40.68
N HIS A 15 -5.39 7.80 41.38
CA HIS A 15 -5.82 6.56 40.76
C HIS A 15 -7.05 6.76 39.87
N LYS A 16 -8.02 7.58 40.29
CA LYS A 16 -9.21 7.90 39.49
C LYS A 16 -8.84 8.71 38.25
N GLY A 17 -7.93 9.68 38.39
CA GLY A 17 -7.41 10.46 37.27
C GLY A 17 -6.70 9.58 36.25
N LEU A 18 -5.76 8.76 36.72
CA LEU A 18 -4.97 7.85 35.89
C LEU A 18 -5.86 6.83 35.17
N ASN A 19 -6.81 6.19 35.87
CA ASN A 19 -7.70 5.19 35.27
C ASN A 19 -8.56 5.79 34.14
N ARG A 20 -9.03 7.03 34.29
CA ARG A 20 -9.78 7.71 33.23
C ARG A 20 -8.95 7.90 31.96
N HIS A 21 -7.68 8.28 32.12
CA HIS A 21 -6.77 8.44 30.98
C HIS A 21 -6.39 7.11 30.34
N ILE A 22 -6.09 6.09 31.15
CA ILE A 22 -5.80 4.75 30.64
C ILE A 22 -6.97 4.23 29.81
N LEU A 23 -8.20 4.28 30.34
CA LEU A 23 -9.39 3.84 29.62
C LEU A 23 -9.57 4.60 28.30
N PHE A 24 -9.39 5.92 28.31
CA PHE A 24 -9.49 6.74 27.10
C PHE A 24 -8.46 6.34 26.03
N PHE A 25 -7.18 6.21 26.40
CA PHE A 25 -6.13 5.82 25.47
C PHE A 25 -6.27 4.37 25.00
N SER A 26 -6.73 3.46 25.87
CA SER A 26 -7.06 2.09 25.47
C SER A 26 -8.16 2.06 24.42
N TRP A 27 -9.22 2.87 24.56
CA TRP A 27 -10.27 2.97 23.54
C TRP A 27 -9.76 3.51 22.21
N ILE A 28 -8.92 4.55 22.22
CA ILE A 28 -8.28 5.06 21.01
C ILE A 28 -7.44 3.97 20.33
N PHE A 29 -6.63 3.25 21.11
CA PHE A 29 -5.78 2.19 20.59
C PHE A 29 -6.61 1.06 19.95
N LEU A 30 -7.69 0.63 20.60
CA LEU A 30 -8.62 -0.37 20.05
C LEU A 30 -9.31 0.13 18.77
N ALA A 31 -9.69 1.40 18.70
CA ALA A 31 -10.27 1.99 17.50
C ALA A 31 -9.28 1.98 16.32
N LEU A 32 -8.00 2.30 16.58
CA LEU A 32 -6.94 2.23 15.56
C LEU A 32 -6.71 0.80 15.07
N LEU A 33 -6.71 -0.20 15.96
CA LEU A 33 -6.60 -1.61 15.58
C LEU A 33 -7.79 -2.06 14.73
N ALA A 34 -9.01 -1.69 15.13
CA ALA A 34 -10.22 -2.02 14.38
C ALA A 34 -10.22 -1.36 12.99
N PHE A 35 -9.79 -0.10 12.90
CA PHE A 35 -9.63 0.61 11.65
C PHE A 35 -8.60 -0.07 10.73
N GLN A 36 -7.43 -0.43 11.27
CA GLN A 36 -6.39 -1.13 10.52
C GLN A 36 -6.87 -2.50 10.03
N PHE A 37 -7.59 -3.25 10.88
CA PHE A 37 -8.17 -4.53 10.51
C PHE A 37 -9.19 -4.38 9.38
N GLY A 38 -10.12 -3.42 9.50
CA GLY A 38 -11.09 -3.12 8.44
C GLY A 38 -10.40 -2.75 7.13
N TYR A 39 -9.42 -1.85 7.15
CA TYR A 39 -8.68 -1.43 5.96
C TYR A 39 -8.01 -2.62 5.24
N ASN A 40 -7.42 -3.55 6.00
CA ASN A 40 -6.83 -4.78 5.46
C ASN A 40 -7.90 -5.76 4.93
N PHE A 41 -9.00 -5.94 5.66
CA PHE A 41 -10.06 -6.88 5.30
C PHE A 41 -10.77 -6.49 4.00
N PHE A 42 -11.03 -5.20 3.79
CA PHE A 42 -11.66 -4.69 2.56
C PHE A 42 -10.69 -4.57 1.38
N GLY A 43 -9.41 -4.95 1.53
CA GLY A 43 -8.44 -4.94 0.44
C GLY A 43 -8.14 -3.54 -0.12
N PHE A 44 -8.37 -2.48 0.67
CA PHE A 44 -8.16 -1.10 0.20
C PHE A 44 -6.70 -0.87 -0.21
N GLY A 45 -6.47 -0.57 -1.49
CA GLY A 45 -5.15 -0.35 -2.07
C GLY A 45 -4.48 -1.57 -2.68
N MET A 46 -5.22 -2.69 -2.85
CA MET A 46 -4.80 -3.75 -3.76
C MET A 46 -4.97 -3.32 -5.22
N ASN A 47 -4.02 -3.66 -6.09
CA ASN A 47 -4.06 -3.39 -7.52
C ASN A 47 -3.77 -4.67 -8.33
N SER A 48 -3.81 -4.58 -9.67
CA SER A 48 -3.62 -5.73 -10.57
C SER A 48 -2.22 -6.38 -10.51
N THR A 49 -1.30 -5.81 -9.74
CA THR A 49 0.05 -6.35 -9.53
C THR A 49 0.19 -7.08 -8.21
N ASP A 50 -0.83 -7.05 -7.35
CA ASP A 50 -0.84 -7.75 -6.07
C ASP A 50 -1.26 -9.22 -6.24
N GLY A 51 -0.67 -10.10 -5.44
CA GLY A 51 -1.05 -11.50 -5.37
C GLY A 51 -2.26 -11.73 -4.47
N PRO A 52 -2.89 -12.91 -4.52
CA PRO A 52 -4.16 -13.19 -3.83
C PRO A 52 -4.10 -12.95 -2.30
N ASN A 53 -2.93 -13.03 -1.68
CA ASN A 53 -2.75 -12.81 -0.24
C ASN A 53 -1.57 -11.87 0.09
N GLN A 54 -0.97 -11.19 -0.88
CA GLN A 54 0.25 -10.40 -0.67
C GLN A 54 0.30 -9.18 -1.56
N ARG A 55 0.66 -8.03 -0.99
CA ARG A 55 0.99 -6.85 -1.78
C ARG A 55 2.35 -7.04 -2.44
N SER A 56 2.43 -6.83 -3.74
CA SER A 56 3.71 -6.80 -4.46
C SER A 56 4.49 -5.52 -4.18
N ASN A 57 3.80 -4.49 -3.68
CA ASN A 57 4.31 -3.11 -3.55
C ASN A 57 4.84 -2.55 -4.88
N MET A 58 4.35 -3.08 -6.01
CA MET A 58 4.62 -2.53 -7.33
C MET A 58 3.51 -1.56 -7.71
N VAL A 59 3.91 -0.48 -8.37
CA VAL A 59 2.99 0.53 -8.90
C VAL A 59 3.08 0.54 -10.41
N VAL A 60 1.93 0.46 -11.07
CA VAL A 60 1.86 0.63 -12.53
C VAL A 60 1.96 2.11 -12.84
N ARG A 61 2.98 2.50 -13.59
CA ARG A 61 3.15 3.84 -14.17
C ARG A 61 2.80 3.80 -15.64
N VAL A 62 2.20 4.86 -16.15
CA VAL A 62 1.88 5.01 -17.57
C VAL A 62 2.68 6.20 -18.09
N ASP A 63 3.48 5.98 -19.11
CA ASP A 63 4.02 7.09 -19.89
C ASP A 63 2.90 7.65 -20.76
N HIS A 64 2.49 8.89 -20.48
CA HIS A 64 1.41 9.54 -21.20
C HIS A 64 1.74 9.86 -22.66
N GLN A 65 3.01 9.95 -23.02
CA GLN A 65 3.42 10.22 -24.40
C GLN A 65 3.31 8.98 -25.28
N THR A 66 3.75 7.83 -24.78
CA THR A 66 3.77 6.57 -25.55
C THR A 66 2.59 5.65 -25.26
N GLY A 67 1.94 5.82 -24.10
CA GLY A 67 0.93 4.93 -23.54
C GLY A 67 1.54 3.72 -22.79
N CYS A 68 2.84 3.50 -22.90
CA CYS A 68 3.49 2.30 -22.38
C CYS A 68 3.41 2.21 -20.84
N GLN A 69 3.18 1.00 -20.33
CA GLN A 69 3.08 0.72 -18.90
C GLN A 69 4.42 0.25 -18.33
N TYR A 70 4.81 0.80 -17.19
CA TYR A 70 6.00 0.43 -16.46
C TYR A 70 5.62 -0.05 -15.05
N LEU A 71 6.42 -0.95 -14.51
CA LEU A 71 6.35 -1.35 -13.11
C LEU A 71 7.42 -0.58 -12.34
N GLU A 72 6.99 0.17 -11.34
CA GLU A 72 7.86 0.80 -10.36
C GLU A 72 7.96 -0.08 -9.12
N SER A 73 9.18 -0.36 -8.66
CA SER A 73 9.40 -1.08 -7.40
C SER A 73 9.33 -0.15 -6.19
N ALA A 74 9.08 -0.70 -5.00
CA ALA A 74 9.08 0.07 -3.75
C ALA A 74 10.40 0.80 -3.45
N ARG A 75 11.53 0.36 -4.04
CA ARG A 75 12.85 0.99 -3.89
C ARG A 75 13.21 1.92 -5.05
N GLY A 76 12.25 2.19 -5.94
CA GLY A 76 12.45 2.91 -7.19
C GLY A 76 12.91 2.01 -8.33
N GLY A 77 13.16 2.63 -9.48
CA GLY A 77 13.45 1.93 -10.74
C GLY A 77 12.18 1.58 -11.52
N LEU A 78 12.24 1.76 -12.84
CA LEU A 78 11.15 1.47 -13.77
C LEU A 78 11.57 0.34 -14.69
N THR A 79 10.74 -0.70 -14.75
CA THR A 79 10.91 -1.83 -15.67
C THR A 79 9.70 -1.91 -16.61
N PRO A 80 9.89 -2.15 -17.92
CA PRO A 80 8.78 -2.37 -18.85
C PRO A 80 7.84 -3.47 -18.37
N ARG A 81 6.52 -3.22 -18.45
CA ARG A 81 5.51 -4.24 -18.18
C ARG A 81 5.25 -5.03 -19.47
N VAL A 82 5.54 -6.33 -19.48
CA VAL A 82 5.41 -7.16 -20.68
C VAL A 82 4.24 -8.15 -20.58
N ASP A 83 3.70 -8.55 -21.73
CA ASP A 83 2.74 -9.63 -21.87
C ASP A 83 3.42 -11.01 -21.90
N ILE A 84 2.62 -12.08 -22.01
CA ILE A 84 3.13 -13.47 -22.10
C ILE A 84 3.97 -13.75 -23.36
N LYS A 85 3.91 -12.87 -24.36
CA LYS A 85 4.68 -12.95 -25.62
C LYS A 85 5.94 -12.07 -25.56
N GLY A 86 6.17 -11.34 -24.47
CA GLY A 86 7.28 -10.41 -24.30
C GLY A 86 7.03 -9.01 -24.86
N ASN A 87 5.82 -8.69 -25.33
CA ASN A 87 5.50 -7.35 -25.83
C ASN A 87 5.22 -6.39 -24.69
N HIS A 88 5.66 -5.14 -24.82
CA HIS A 88 5.37 -4.08 -23.86
C HIS A 88 3.88 -3.72 -23.87
N LEU A 89 3.24 -3.79 -22.70
CA LEU A 89 1.82 -3.48 -22.51
C LEU A 89 1.53 -1.98 -22.49
N GLY A 90 0.35 -1.60 -23.00
CA GLY A 90 -0.20 -0.23 -22.94
C GLY A 90 0.29 0.71 -24.05
N CYS A 91 1.35 0.36 -24.78
CA CYS A 91 1.88 1.19 -25.84
C CYS A 91 0.84 1.43 -26.95
N THR A 92 0.70 2.69 -27.37
CA THR A 92 -0.17 3.07 -28.50
C THR A 92 0.31 2.44 -29.80
N GLN A 93 -0.62 2.10 -30.71
CA GLN A 93 -0.33 1.30 -31.92
C GLN A 93 0.71 1.92 -32.86
N SER A 94 0.91 3.24 -32.83
CA SER A 94 1.96 3.91 -33.60
C SER A 94 3.37 3.58 -33.12
N MET A 95 3.54 3.15 -31.86
CA MET A 95 4.85 2.77 -31.28
C MET A 95 5.05 1.26 -31.16
N ALA A 96 3.97 0.47 -31.09
CA ALA A 96 4.06 -1.00 -30.99
C ALA A 96 4.63 -1.66 -32.27
N ALA A 97 4.44 -1.02 -33.44
CA ALA A 97 4.96 -1.49 -34.72
C ALA A 97 6.48 -1.29 -34.89
N GLU A 98 7.07 -0.30 -34.22
CA GLU A 98 8.51 -0.01 -34.31
C GLU A 98 9.33 -0.97 -33.42
N VAL A 99 8.81 -1.31 -32.23
CA VAL A 99 9.47 -2.24 -31.29
C VAL A 99 9.42 -3.71 -31.76
N SER A 100 8.41 -4.09 -32.54
CA SER A 100 8.31 -5.44 -33.14
C SER A 100 9.12 -5.60 -34.44
N GLY A 101 9.70 -4.51 -34.96
CA GLY A 101 10.47 -4.49 -36.20
C GLY A 101 11.87 -5.13 -36.13
N PHE A 102 12.39 -5.47 -34.95
CA PHE A 102 13.74 -6.04 -34.81
C PHE A 102 13.81 -7.57 -34.97
N GLY A 103 12.68 -8.24 -35.24
CA GLY A 103 12.59 -9.71 -35.39
C GLY A 103 12.03 -10.22 -36.72
N GLY A 104 11.77 -9.33 -37.69
CA GLY A 104 11.24 -9.71 -38.99
C GLY A 104 12.33 -10.23 -39.92
N VAL A 105 12.60 -11.54 -39.91
CA VAL A 105 13.27 -12.21 -41.03
C VAL A 105 12.45 -11.94 -42.28
N GLN A 106 13.01 -11.17 -43.21
CA GLN A 106 12.48 -10.98 -44.55
C GLN A 106 12.48 -12.34 -45.27
N THR A 107 11.32 -12.95 -45.47
CA THR A 107 11.17 -13.98 -46.51
C THR A 107 10.85 -13.28 -47.82
N THR A 108 11.89 -13.05 -48.62
CA THR A 108 11.78 -12.69 -50.04
C THR A 108 11.19 -13.85 -50.83
N ASN A 109 10.17 -13.57 -51.64
CA ASN A 109 9.83 -14.31 -52.86
C ASN A 109 9.79 -13.30 -54.01
#